data_AF-A0A497KZG6-F1
#
_entry.id   AF-A0A497KZG6-F1
#
_cell.length_a   1.000
_cell.length_b   1.000
_cell.length_c   1.000
_cell.angle_alpha   90.00
_cell.angle_beta   90.00
_cell.angle_gamma   90.00
#
_symmetry.space_group_name_H-M   'P 1'
#
loop_
_entity.id
_entity.type
_entity.pdbx_description
1 polymer ?
#
loop_
_entity_poly.entity_id
_entity_poly.type
_entity_poly.pdbx_seq_one_letter_code
_entity_poly.pdbx_strand_id
1 'polypeptide(L)'
;MSRDRVIGGGMFIAAIVIWILYTIYGFLLLVFPGLQEIFPMPIENLMAIPLLVIWLGVTGVLFIVAWIGWTLATTPPPKPIEEIEKEIEEELKKLEEETKAREKEEKEEKGEEKSE
;
A
#
# COMPACT_ATOMS: atom_id res chain seq x y z
N MET A 1 1.79 14.68 -11.57
CA MET A 1 2.07 13.25 -11.29
C MET A 1 3.27 13.04 -10.37
N SER A 2 4.36 13.81 -10.43
CA SER A 2 5.48 13.70 -9.47
C SER A 2 5.20 14.27 -8.08
N ARG A 3 4.38 15.34 -7.99
CA ARG A 3 4.06 16.00 -6.72
C ARG A 3 3.39 15.07 -5.70
N ASP A 4 2.41 14.29 -6.14
CA ASP A 4 1.67 13.38 -5.26
C ASP A 4 2.56 12.23 -4.74
N ARG A 5 3.47 11.73 -5.59
CA ARG A 5 4.48 10.72 -5.23
C ARG A 5 5.55 11.29 -4.27
N VAL A 6 5.98 12.54 -4.47
CA VAL A 6 6.95 13.22 -3.59
C VAL A 6 6.33 13.49 -2.22
N ILE A 7 5.05 13.86 -2.17
CA ILE A 7 4.32 14.05 -0.91
C ILE A 7 4.19 12.73 -0.17
N GLY A 8 3.77 11.64 -0.85
CA GLY A 8 3.67 10.31 -0.24
C GLY A 8 5.02 9.79 0.28
N GLY A 9 6.07 9.88 -0.54
CA GLY A 9 7.42 9.49 -0.15
C GLY A 9 8.01 10.34 0.98
N GLY A 10 7.77 11.66 0.95
CA GLY A 10 8.18 12.56 2.03
C GLY A 10 7.50 12.25 3.35
N MET A 11 6.20 11.93 3.31
CA MET A 11 5.42 11.56 4.49
C MET A 11 5.87 10.23 5.09
N PHE A 12 6.20 9.24 4.24
CA PHE A 12 6.77 7.96 4.67
C PHE A 12 8.11 8.13 5.41
N ILE A 13 9.04 8.88 4.80
CA ILE A 13 10.36 9.14 5.39
C ILE A 13 10.21 9.93 6.70
N ALA A 14 9.38 10.98 6.71
CA ALA A 14 9.12 11.77 7.91
C ALA A 14 8.57 10.92 9.06
N ALA A 15 7.60 10.04 8.78
CA ALA A 15 7.04 9.15 9.80
C ALA A 15 8.09 8.21 10.40
N ILE A 16 8.98 7.64 9.58
CA ILE A 16 10.09 6.78 10.05
C ILE A 16 11.07 7.58 10.90
N VAL A 17 11.48 8.76 10.43
CA VAL A 17 12.43 9.61 11.17
C VAL A 17 11.83 10.02 12.53
N ILE A 18 10.58 10.45 12.55
CA ILE A 18 9.87 10.81 13.79
C ILE A 18 9.79 9.60 14.72
N TRP A 19 9.47 8.41 14.20
CA TRP A 19 9.38 7.20 15.00
C TRP A 19 10.73 6.80 15.63
N ILE A 20 11.82 6.90 14.87
CA ILE A 20 13.18 6.63 15.35
C ILE A 20 13.56 7.63 16.44
N LEU A 21 13.37 8.94 16.20
CA LEU A 21 13.68 9.98 17.17
C LEU A 21 12.87 9.83 18.45
N TYR A 22 11.58 9.54 18.33
CA TYR A 22 10.69 9.27 19.47
C TYR A 22 11.16 8.05 20.29
N THR A 23 11.54 6.96 19.61
CA THR A 23 12.01 5.73 20.27
C THR A 23 13.36 5.95 20.96
N ILE A 24 14.29 6.65 20.31
CA ILE A 24 15.60 7.01 20.91
C ILE A 24 15.41 7.93 22.11
N TYR A 25 14.56 8.95 21.99
CA TYR A 25 14.25 9.88 23.08
C TYR A 25 13.67 9.14 24.30
N GLY A 26 12.66 8.29 24.09
CA GLY A 26 12.07 7.48 25.15
C GLY A 26 13.09 6.53 25.81
N PHE A 27 13.98 5.92 25.01
CA PHE A 27 15.03 5.05 25.52
C PHE A 27 16.11 5.82 26.31
N LEU A 28 16.54 7.00 25.83
CA LEU A 28 17.52 7.83 26.53
C LEU A 28 17.02 8.29 27.91
N LEU A 29 15.75 8.70 28.00
CA LEU A 29 15.16 9.06 29.30
C LEU A 29 15.09 7.87 30.27
N LEU A 30 14.93 6.65 29.75
CA LEU A 30 14.92 5.43 30.56
C LEU A 30 16.32 5.03 31.06
N VAL A 31 17.35 5.19 30.23
CA VAL A 31 18.74 4.87 30.60
C VAL A 31 19.36 5.95 31.48
N PHE A 32 19.04 7.22 31.25
CA PHE A 32 19.58 8.37 31.96
C PHE A 32 18.46 9.16 32.63
N PRO A 33 17.99 8.74 33.82
CA PRO A 33 16.87 9.39 34.51
C PRO A 33 17.12 10.88 34.82
N GLY A 34 18.38 11.30 34.98
CA GLY A 34 18.75 12.71 35.17
C GLY A 34 18.39 13.62 33.97
N LEU A 35 18.18 13.07 32.77
CA LEU A 35 17.68 13.86 31.64
C LEU A 35 16.21 14.30 31.82
N GLN A 36 15.43 13.64 32.69
CA GLN A 36 14.04 14.01 32.93
C GLN A 36 13.91 15.39 33.61
N GLU A 37 14.93 15.84 34.33
CA GLU A 37 14.97 17.18 34.93
C GLU A 37 15.13 18.28 33.87
N ILE A 38 15.81 17.97 32.76
CA ILE A 38 16.08 18.90 31.66
C ILE A 38 14.95 18.83 30.62
N PHE A 39 14.46 17.62 30.35
CA PHE A 39 13.40 17.34 29.40
C PHE A 39 12.23 16.61 30.10
N PRO A 40 11.42 17.35 30.87
CA PRO A 40 10.29 16.76 31.59
C PRO A 40 9.29 16.18 30.59
N MET A 41 8.96 14.90 30.77
CA MET A 41 7.80 14.34 30.07
C MET A 41 6.52 14.82 30.76
N PRO A 42 5.51 15.31 30.02
CA PRO A 42 4.26 15.82 30.57
C PRO A 42 3.33 14.71 31.11
N ILE A 43 3.89 13.58 31.54
CA ILE A 43 3.14 12.39 31.92
C ILE A 43 3.47 11.99 33.36
N GLU A 44 3.08 12.84 34.30
CA GLU A 44 3.37 12.68 35.73
C GLU A 44 2.61 11.48 36.38
N ASN A 45 1.51 11.03 35.77
CA ASN A 45 0.58 10.05 36.35
C ASN A 45 0.46 8.72 35.59
N LEU A 46 1.47 8.36 34.77
CA LEU A 46 1.42 7.17 33.93
C LEU A 46 1.72 5.84 34.64
N MET A 47 1.90 5.82 35.95
CA MET A 47 2.21 4.58 36.68
C MET A 47 1.17 3.46 36.45
N ALA A 48 -0.04 3.80 36.00
CA ALA A 48 -1.09 2.82 35.68
C ALA A 48 -0.98 2.20 34.26
N ILE A 49 -0.28 2.82 33.31
CA ILE A 49 -0.17 2.31 31.93
C ILE A 49 1.29 1.95 31.65
N PRO A 50 1.59 0.72 31.23
CA PRO A 50 2.96 0.35 30.88
C PRO A 50 3.48 1.28 29.77
N LEU A 51 4.68 1.85 29.95
CA LEU A 51 5.37 2.66 28.94
C LEU A 51 5.39 1.98 27.56
N LEU A 52 5.49 0.65 27.55
CA LEU A 52 5.37 -0.17 26.35
C LEU A 52 4.05 0.01 25.61
N VAL A 53 2.91 0.10 26.30
CA VAL A 53 1.58 0.26 25.67
C VAL A 53 1.50 1.59 24.95
N ILE A 54 2.02 2.66 25.55
CA ILE A 54 2.01 4.00 24.94
C ILE A 54 2.99 4.09 23.79
N TRP A 55 4.19 3.53 23.96
CA TRP A 55 5.14 3.43 22.85
C TRP A 55 4.54 2.64 21.68
N LEU A 56 3.85 1.52 21.95
CA LEU A 56 3.23 0.67 20.94
C LEU A 56 2.03 1.36 20.29
N GLY A 57 1.26 2.14 21.04
CA GLY A 57 0.19 2.99 20.50
C GLY A 57 0.72 4.05 19.54
N VAL A 58 1.74 4.80 19.93
CA VAL A 58 2.38 5.82 19.06
C VAL A 58 3.03 5.16 17.84
N THR A 59 3.72 4.04 18.05
CA THR A 59 4.32 3.25 16.96
C THR A 59 3.26 2.76 15.98
N GLY A 60 2.11 2.27 16.46
CA GLY A 60 1.00 1.83 15.63
C GLY A 60 0.43 2.95 14.77
N VAL A 61 0.23 4.14 15.33
CA VAL A 61 -0.25 5.31 14.57
C VAL A 61 0.76 5.74 13.51
N LEU A 62 2.05 5.85 13.87
CA LEU A 62 3.11 6.23 12.93
C LEU A 62 3.29 5.18 11.83
N PHE A 63 3.10 3.90 12.15
CA PHE A 63 3.11 2.82 11.18
C PHE A 63 1.98 2.97 10.15
N ILE A 64 0.77 3.32 10.60
CA ILE A 64 -0.36 3.58 9.68
C ILE A 64 -0.05 4.78 8.77
N VAL A 65 0.50 5.87 9.31
CA VAL A 65 0.89 7.05 8.52
C VAL A 65 1.97 6.69 7.49
N ALA A 66 2.98 5.92 7.90
CA ALA A 66 4.02 5.44 7.00
C ALA A 66 3.43 4.54 5.90
N TRP A 67 2.54 3.61 6.25
CA TRP A 67 1.86 2.75 5.29
C TRP A 67 1.05 3.55 4.25
N ILE A 68 0.33 4.59 4.70
CA ILE A 68 -0.41 5.48 3.79
C ILE A 68 0.54 6.28 2.89
N GLY A 69 1.65 6.79 3.43
CA GLY A 69 2.67 7.47 2.62
C GLY A 69 3.28 6.55 1.55
N TRP A 70 3.52 5.29 1.92
CA TRP A 70 4.02 4.26 1.01
C TRP A 70 3.01 3.96 -0.12
N THR A 71 1.74 3.71 0.22
CA THR A 71 0.73 3.41 -0.80
C THR A 71 0.56 4.57 -1.78
N LEU A 72 0.48 5.82 -1.30
CA LEU A 72 0.41 7.02 -2.16
C LEU A 72 1.63 7.21 -3.07
N ALA A 73 2.82 6.82 -2.61
CA ALA A 73 4.03 6.86 -3.45
C ALA A 73 3.99 5.79 -4.56
N THR A 74 3.44 4.62 -4.23
CA THR A 74 3.41 3.44 -5.11
C THR A 74 2.16 3.31 -5.98
N THR A 75 1.11 4.10 -5.75
CA THR A 75 -0.06 4.15 -6.64
C THR A 75 0.27 5.05 -7.85
N PRO A 76 0.57 4.49 -9.04
CA PRO A 76 0.52 5.28 -10.25
C PRO A 76 -0.93 5.75 -10.44
N PRO A 77 -1.13 6.99 -10.90
CA PRO A 77 -2.46 7.46 -11.25
C PRO A 77 -3.12 6.45 -12.19
N PRO A 78 -4.43 6.18 -12.02
CA PRO A 78 -5.15 5.22 -12.84
C PRO A 78 -4.84 5.51 -14.31
N LYS A 79 -4.46 4.46 -15.05
CA LYS A 79 -4.15 4.59 -16.48
C LYS A 79 -5.30 5.31 -17.20
N PRO A 80 -5.03 6.10 -18.25
CA PRO A 80 -6.08 6.69 -19.06
C PRO A 80 -7.03 5.59 -19.56
N ILE A 81 -8.33 5.80 -19.40
CA ILE A 81 -9.38 4.82 -19.73
C ILE A 81 -9.26 4.31 -21.17
N GLU A 82 -8.75 5.13 -22.10
CA GLU A 82 -8.60 4.79 -23.52
C GLU A 82 -7.63 3.62 -23.81
N GLU A 83 -6.57 3.42 -23.02
CA GLU A 83 -5.64 2.30 -23.22
C GLU A 83 -6.25 0.99 -22.69
N ILE A 84 -7.00 1.07 -21.59
CA ILE A 84 -7.70 -0.08 -21.00
C ILE A 84 -8.87 -0.52 -21.89
N GLU A 85 -9.64 0.41 -22.46
CA GLU A 85 -10.71 0.07 -23.42
C GLU A 85 -10.15 -0.60 -24.67
N LYS A 86 -9.02 -0.13 -25.22
CA LYS A 86 -8.39 -0.75 -26.40
C LYS A 86 -7.82 -2.13 -26.12
N GLU A 87 -7.16 -2.34 -24.98
CA GLU A 87 -6.68 -3.67 -24.57
C GLU A 87 -7.86 -4.64 -24.37
N ILE A 88 -8.94 -4.21 -23.72
CA ILE A 88 -10.16 -5.03 -23.53
C ILE A 88 -10.86 -5.33 -24.85
N GLU A 89 -10.95 -4.35 -25.77
CA GLU A 89 -11.60 -4.55 -27.07
C GLU A 89 -10.79 -5.48 -27.98
N GLU A 90 -9.45 -5.43 -27.93
CA GLU A 90 -8.59 -6.41 -28.62
C GLU A 90 -8.70 -7.82 -28.03
N GLU A 91 -8.76 -7.97 -26.72
CA GLU A 91 -8.97 -9.27 -26.08
C GLU A 91 -10.35 -9.85 -26.41
N LEU A 92 -11.41 -9.03 -26.41
CA LEU A 92 -12.76 -9.45 -26.82
C LEU A 92 -12.81 -9.90 -28.29
N LYS A 93 -12.17 -9.15 -29.20
CA LYS A 93 -12.14 -9.52 -30.63
C LYS A 93 -11.42 -10.85 -30.87
N LYS A 94 -10.29 -11.08 -30.20
CA LYS A 94 -9.57 -12.37 -30.27
C LYS A 94 -10.44 -13.53 -29.77
N LEU A 95 -11.14 -13.33 -28.66
CA LEU A 95 -12.02 -14.34 -28.09
C LEU A 95 -13.21 -14.67 -29.02
N GLU A 96 -13.75 -13.66 -29.70
CA GLU A 96 -14.86 -13.80 -30.66
C GLU A 96 -14.42 -14.50 -31.96
N GLU A 97 -13.20 -14.25 -32.42
CA GLU A 97 -12.59 -14.95 -33.56
C GLU A 97 -12.30 -16.42 -33.22
N GLU A 98 -11.77 -16.70 -32.03
CA GLU A 98 -11.48 -18.06 -31.56
C GLU A 98 -12.77 -18.88 -31.39
N THR A 99 -13.83 -18.28 -30.83
CA THR A 99 -15.15 -18.96 -30.74
C THR A 99 -15.79 -19.20 -32.10
N LYS A 100 -15.71 -18.25 -33.04
CA LYS A 100 -16.20 -18.45 -34.41
C LYS A 100 -15.40 -19.51 -35.18
N ALA A 101 -14.10 -19.62 -34.93
CA ALA A 101 -13.27 -20.67 -35.52
C ALA A 101 -13.68 -22.05 -34.99
N ARG A 102 -13.85 -22.17 -33.66
CA ARG A 102 -14.28 -23.41 -33.00
C ARG A 102 -15.67 -23.86 -33.43
N GLU A 103 -16.63 -22.95 -33.58
CA GLU A 103 -17.97 -23.27 -34.06
C GLU A 103 -17.99 -23.73 -35.54
N LYS A 104 -17.03 -23.28 -36.35
CA LYS A 104 -16.90 -23.71 -37.75
C LYS A 104 -16.30 -25.11 -37.82
N GLU A 105 -15.24 -25.37 -37.06
CA GLU A 105 -14.64 -26.71 -36.94
C GLU A 105 -15.66 -27.74 -36.43
N GLU A 106 -16.45 -27.42 -35.39
CA GLU A 106 -17.46 -28.34 -34.85
C GLU A 106 -18.64 -28.58 -35.81
N LYS A 107 -18.91 -27.65 -36.73
CA LYS A 107 -19.93 -27.80 -37.79
C LYS A 107 -19.42 -28.60 -38.98
N GLU A 108 -18.13 -28.51 -39.31
CA GLU A 108 -17.50 -29.33 -40.35
C GLU A 108 -17.37 -30.79 -39.88
N GLU A 109 -16.94 -31.04 -38.64
CA GLU A 109 -16.86 -32.39 -38.06
C GLU A 109 -18.23 -33.09 -38.02
N LYS A 110 -19.28 -32.41 -37.56
CA LYS A 110 -20.66 -32.95 -37.57
C LYS A 110 -21.27 -33.10 -38.97
N GLY A 111 -20.71 -32.40 -39.96
CA GLY A 111 -21.11 -32.48 -41.36
C GLY A 111 -20.54 -33.72 -42.04
N GLU A 112 -19.27 -34.02 -41.80
CA GLU A 112 -18.59 -35.22 -42.33
C GLU A 112 -19.12 -36.52 -41.70
N GLU A 113 -19.35 -36.55 -40.38
CA GLU A 113 -19.86 -37.75 -39.66
C GLU A 113 -21.30 -38.15 -40.08
N LYS A 114 -22.07 -37.24 -40.69
CA LYS A 114 -23.41 -37.53 -41.24
C LYS A 114 -23.41 -37.98 -42.70
N SER A 115 -22.26 -37.92 -43.37
CA SER A 115 -22.11 -38.24 -44.80
C SER A 115 -21.40 -39.57 -45.08
N GLU A 116 -20.88 -40.25 -44.05
CA GLU A 116 -20.49 -41.68 -44.07
C GLU A 116 -21.66 -42.59 -43.65
#